data_AF-A0AAV7JN54-F1
#
_entry.id   AF-A0AAV7JN54-F1
#
_cell.length_a   1.000
_cell.length_b   1.000
_cell.length_c   1.000
_cell.angle_alpha   90.00
_cell.angle_beta   90.00
_cell.angle_gamma   90.00
#
_symmetry.space_group_name_H-M   'P 1'
#
loop_
_entity.id
_entity.type
_entity.pdbx_description
1 polymer ?
#
loop_
_entity_poly.entity_id
_entity_poly.type
_entity_poly.pdbx_seq_one_letter_code
_entity_poly.pdbx_strand_id
1 'polypeptide(L)'
;MDLFKYPCDVKVTRDRVLVLDKSDPCMFVFNSDHVLTNRLITRGDGKQTNNPFRFDIDRNYNIIMSDYCSHCVYVFNQENRYTSLGRKVRVSGSSLIHGE
;
A
#
# COMPACT_ATOMS: atom_id res chain seq x y z
N MET A 1 25.35 -3.12 -1.23
CA MET A 1 24.14 -2.60 -0.56
C MET A 1 22.98 -3.36 -1.14
N ASP A 2 22.16 -3.98 -0.29
CA ASP A 2 20.96 -4.66 -0.74
C ASP A 2 19.88 -3.65 -1.07
N LEU A 3 19.13 -3.90 -2.16
CA LEU A 3 18.05 -3.03 -2.61
C LEU A 3 16.86 -3.07 -1.64
N PHE A 4 16.60 -4.25 -1.07
CA PHE A 4 15.57 -4.49 -0.07
C PHE A 4 16.22 -4.71 1.30
N LYS A 5 15.59 -4.21 2.35
CA LYS A 5 15.99 -4.52 3.73
C LYS A 5 14.97 -5.43 4.41
N TYR A 6 13.67 -5.19 4.22
CA TYR A 6 12.58 -6.01 4.80
C TYR A 6 11.41 -6.17 3.83
N PRO A 7 11.58 -6.87 2.70
CA PRO A 7 10.49 -7.11 1.76
C PRO A 7 9.38 -7.92 2.44
N CYS A 8 8.14 -7.43 2.38
CA CYS A 8 7.02 -8.02 3.12
C CYS A 8 5.85 -8.48 2.24
N ASP A 9 5.72 -7.94 1.03
CA ASP A 9 4.68 -8.32 0.09
C ASP A 9 5.10 -8.03 -1.36
N VAL A 10 4.53 -8.78 -2.30
CA VAL A 10 4.79 -8.64 -3.73
C VAL A 10 3.51 -8.79 -4.55
N LYS A 11 3.34 -7.95 -5.57
CA LYS A 11 2.26 -8.05 -6.55
C LYS A 11 2.82 -8.01 -7.95
N VAL A 12 2.27 -8.86 -8.82
CA VAL A 12 2.66 -8.96 -10.22
C VAL A 12 1.48 -8.53 -11.06
N THR A 13 1.68 -7.54 -11.92
CA THR A 13 0.75 -7.19 -13.00
C THR A 13 1.28 -7.77 -14.31
N ARG A 14 0.57 -7.53 -15.42
CA ARG A 14 1.03 -7.99 -16.75
C ARG A 14 2.42 -7.46 -17.12
N ASP A 15 2.75 -6.26 -16.68
CA ASP A 15 3.92 -5.48 -17.12
C ASP A 15 4.88 -5.12 -15.97
N ARG A 16 4.52 -5.39 -14.72
CA ARG A 16 5.26 -4.91 -13.54
C ARG A 16 5.33 -5.92 -12.41
N VAL A 17 6.38 -5.80 -11.62
CA VAL A 17 6.51 -6.42 -10.29
C VAL A 17 6.61 -5.30 -9.27
N LEU A 18 5.72 -5.31 -8.29
CA LEU A 18 5.68 -4.32 -7.22
C LEU A 18 6.10 -5.02 -5.93
N VAL A 19 7.10 -4.49 -5.24
CA VAL A 19 7.62 -5.03 -3.98
C VAL A 19 7.44 -3.99 -2.89
N LEU A 20 6.76 -4.38 -1.82
CA LEU A 20 6.64 -3.58 -0.60
C LEU A 20 7.77 -3.95 0.36
N ASP A 21 8.54 -2.95 0.76
CA ASP A 21 9.58 -3.09 1.79
C ASP A 21 9.16 -2.32 3.04
N LYS A 22 9.34 -2.93 4.23
CA LYS A 22 8.99 -2.32 5.52
C LYS A 22 10.01 -1.32 6.04
N SER A 23 11.26 -1.40 5.58
CA SER A 23 12.35 -0.61 6.16
C SER A 23 12.28 0.87 5.83
N ASP A 24 11.54 1.18 4.77
CA ASP A 24 11.28 2.52 4.26
C ASP A 24 9.86 2.48 3.63
N PRO A 25 9.03 3.53 3.75
CA PRO A 25 7.68 3.58 3.19
C PRO A 25 7.73 3.74 1.66
N CYS A 26 8.30 2.75 1.00
CA CYS A 26 8.69 2.75 -0.40
C CYS A 26 8.26 1.44 -1.01
N MET A 27 7.41 1.52 -2.02
CA MET A 27 7.13 0.41 -2.90
C MET A 27 8.03 0.52 -4.12
N PHE A 28 8.75 -0.54 -4.42
CA PHE A 28 9.61 -0.64 -5.59
C PHE A 28 8.81 -1.18 -6.75
N VAL A 29 8.96 -0.59 -7.93
CA VAL A 29 8.26 -1.00 -9.16
C VAL A 29 9.29 -1.40 -10.20
N PHE A 30 9.26 -2.66 -10.59
CA PHE A 30 10.07 -3.21 -11.66
C PHE A 30 9.20 -3.41 -12.90
N ASN A 31 9.79 -3.30 -14.09
CA ASN A 31 9.13 -3.76 -15.31
C ASN A 31 9.24 -5.30 -15.45
N SER A 32 8.69 -5.84 -16.53
CA SER A 32 8.77 -7.28 -16.86
C SER A 32 10.19 -7.81 -17.04
N ASP A 33 11.17 -6.93 -17.32
CA ASP A 33 12.58 -7.28 -17.49
C ASP A 33 13.37 -7.17 -16.17
N HIS A 34 12.67 -7.04 -15.04
CA HIS A 34 13.24 -6.90 -13.69
C HIS A 34 14.13 -5.65 -13.50
N VAL A 35 13.94 -4.63 -14.32
CA VAL A 35 14.60 -3.32 -14.17
C VAL A 35 13.75 -2.44 -13.25
N LEU A 36 14.38 -1.85 -12.23
CA LEU A 36 13.72 -0.89 -11.34
C LEU A 36 13.35 0.36 -12.14
N THR A 37 12.05 0.63 -12.28
CA THR A 37 11.50 1.75 -13.07
C THR A 37 10.98 2.88 -12.19
N ASN A 38 10.50 2.57 -10.99
CA ASN A 38 9.92 3.59 -10.11
C ASN A 38 10.04 3.18 -8.63
N ARG A 39 9.96 4.19 -7.75
CA ARG A 39 9.82 4.01 -6.31
C ARG A 39 8.68 4.90 -5.83
N LEU A 40 7.57 4.26 -5.45
CA LEU A 40 6.41 4.97 -4.94
C LEU A 40 6.58 5.19 -3.44
N ILE A 41 6.72 6.46 -3.07
CA ILE A 41 6.81 6.88 -1.68
C ILE A 41 5.39 6.90 -1.12
N THR A 42 5.06 5.99 -0.21
CA THR A 42 3.74 5.95 0.45
C THR A 42 3.64 6.93 1.63
N ARG A 43 4.50 7.96 1.66
CA ARG A 43 4.45 9.03 2.67
C ARG A 43 3.37 10.03 2.27
N GLY A 44 2.22 9.94 2.95
CA GLY A 44 1.33 11.09 3.07
C GLY A 44 1.97 12.16 3.96
N ASP A 45 1.93 13.43 3.54
CA ASP A 45 1.80 14.68 4.33
C ASP A 45 2.36 14.77 5.77
N GLY A 46 3.41 14.03 6.12
CA GLY A 46 3.99 13.97 7.46
C GLY A 46 3.46 12.85 8.36
N LYS A 47 2.49 12.03 7.90
CA LYS A 47 2.00 10.84 8.61
C LYS A 47 2.52 9.58 7.91
N GLN A 48 3.59 9.05 8.46
CA GLN A 48 4.27 7.85 7.98
C GLN A 48 3.28 6.67 7.92
N THR A 49 3.34 5.86 6.86
CA THR A 49 2.96 4.44 6.99
C THR A 49 3.90 3.84 8.03
N ASN A 50 3.37 3.54 9.21
CA ASN A 50 4.13 3.24 10.42
C ASN A 50 4.37 1.74 10.61
N ASN A 51 4.00 0.90 9.64
CA ASN A 51 4.49 -0.48 9.41
C ASN A 51 3.56 -1.12 8.35
N PRO A 52 3.76 -0.84 7.05
CA PRO A 52 2.92 -1.41 6.02
C PRO A 52 3.17 -2.92 5.93
N PHE A 53 2.11 -3.72 5.97
CA PHE A 53 2.23 -5.18 6.08
C PHE A 53 1.93 -5.91 4.78
N ARG A 54 0.87 -5.50 4.08
CA ARG A 54 0.40 -6.04 2.81
C ARG A 54 -0.20 -4.94 1.95
N PHE A 55 -0.26 -5.17 0.65
CA PHE A 55 -0.98 -4.32 -0.27
C PHE A 55 -1.69 -5.13 -1.36
N ASP A 56 -2.59 -4.48 -2.10
CA ASP A 56 -3.19 -5.00 -3.32
C ASP A 56 -3.40 -3.88 -4.33
N ILE A 57 -3.72 -4.25 -5.57
CA ILE A 57 -3.90 -3.30 -6.67
C ILE A 57 -5.31 -3.48 -7.24
N ASP A 58 -6.09 -2.39 -7.30
CA ASP A 58 -7.42 -2.44 -7.92
C ASP A 58 -7.37 -2.30 -9.45
N ARG A 59 -8.54 -2.39 -10.10
CA ARG A 59 -8.66 -2.29 -11.57
C ARG A 59 -8.26 -0.92 -12.15
N ASN A 60 -8.21 0.11 -11.31
CA ASN A 60 -7.77 1.46 -11.67
C ASN A 60 -6.30 1.69 -11.31
N TYR A 61 -5.57 0.62 -10.95
CA TYR A 61 -4.20 0.64 -10.47
C TYR A 61 -4.01 1.42 -9.16
N ASN A 62 -5.06 1.63 -8.37
CA ASN A 62 -4.87 2.19 -7.03
C ASN A 62 -4.19 1.17 -6.12
N ILE A 63 -3.33 1.64 -5.24
CA ILE A 63 -2.62 0.81 -4.26
C ILE A 63 -3.41 0.84 -2.96
N ILE A 64 -3.88 -0.32 -2.53
CA ILE A 64 -4.62 -0.50 -1.28
C ILE A 64 -3.68 -1.16 -0.29
N MET A 65 -3.33 -0.49 0.80
CA MET A 65 -2.26 -0.91 1.70
C MET A 65 -2.75 -0.94 3.15
N SER A 66 -2.55 -2.08 3.82
CA SER A 66 -2.80 -2.19 5.26
C SER A 66 -1.58 -1.69 6.03
N ASP A 67 -1.80 -0.76 6.96
CA ASP A 67 -0.75 -0.28 7.86
C ASP A 67 -1.05 -0.69 9.30
N TYR A 68 -0.19 -1.56 9.84
CA TYR A 68 -0.41 -2.24 11.11
C TYR A 68 -0.39 -1.27 12.29
N CYS A 69 0.62 -0.40 12.36
CA CYS A 69 0.78 0.54 13.46
C CYS A 69 -0.18 1.75 13.36
N SER A 70 -0.66 2.04 12.15
CA SER A 70 -1.63 3.11 11.92
C SER A 70 -3.08 2.72 12.14
N HIS A 71 -3.34 1.42 12.32
CA HIS A 71 -4.68 0.84 12.43
C HIS A 71 -5.62 1.29 11.31
N CYS A 72 -5.11 1.39 10.09
CA CYS A 72 -5.89 1.85 8.94
C CYS A 72 -5.46 1.17 7.64
N VAL A 73 -6.32 1.30 6.63
CA VAL A 73 -6.00 0.95 5.25
C VAL A 73 -5.88 2.22 4.44
N TYR A 74 -4.78 2.40 3.72
CA TYR A 74 -4.58 3.50 2.81
C TYR A 74 -4.95 3.09 1.39
N VAL A 75 -5.62 3.97 0.65
CA VAL A 75 -5.88 3.82 -0.79
C VAL A 75 -5.17 4.96 -1.50
N PHE A 76 -4.10 4.67 -2.22
CA PHE A 76 -3.35 5.63 -3.02
C PHE A 76 -3.77 5.54 -4.48
N ASN A 77 -4.06 6.68 -5.08
CA ASN A 77 -4.26 6.75 -6.52
C ASN A 77 -2.94 6.88 -7.28
N GLN A 78 -3.01 6.84 -8.61
CA GLN A 78 -1.85 6.98 -9.50
C GLN A 78 -1.10 8.32 -9.37
N GLU A 79 -1.73 9.34 -8.79
CA GLU A 79 -1.15 10.66 -8.52
C GLU A 79 -0.60 10.75 -7.08
N ASN A 80 -0.49 9.62 -6.38
CA ASN A 80 -0.07 9.51 -4.98
C ASN A 80 -0.95 10.28 -3.97
N ARG A 81 -2.16 10.69 -4.35
CA ARG A 81 -3.18 11.15 -3.40
C ARG A 81 -3.76 9.95 -2.67
N TYR A 82 -4.06 10.11 -1.37
CA TYR A 82 -4.52 9.00 -0.54
C TYR A 82 -5.80 9.28 0.23
N THR A 83 -6.52 8.22 0.56
CA THR A 83 -7.60 8.20 1.56
C THR A 83 -7.31 7.10 2.57
N SER A 84 -7.65 7.31 3.85
CA SER A 84 -7.51 6.27 4.89
C SER A 84 -8.87 5.73 5.33
N LEU A 85 -9.03 4.41 5.32
CA LEU A 85 -10.19 3.68 5.86
C LEU A 85 -9.90 3.24 7.30
N GLY A 86 -10.91 3.20 8.17
CA GLY A 86 -10.81 2.73 9.56
C GLY A 86 -10.51 3.81 10.62
N ARG A 87 -9.87 4.93 10.26
CA ARG A 87 -9.60 6.04 11.21
C ARG A 87 -10.79 6.96 11.48
N LYS A 88 -11.74 7.03 10.56
CA LYS A 88 -13.02 7.75 10.67
C LYS A 88 -14.06 6.99 9.87
N VAL A 89 -14.67 5.98 10.47
CA VAL A 89 -15.70 5.18 9.80
C VAL A 89 -16.92 6.08 9.56
N ARG A 90 -17.20 6.39 8.29
CA ARG A 90 -18.54 6.85 7.88
C ARG A 90 -19.32 5.60 7.49
N VAL A 91 -20.03 5.02 8.45
CA VAL A 91 -21.02 3.98 8.15
C VAL A 91 -22.25 4.70 7.57
N SER A 92 -22.45 4.62 6.26
CA SER A 92 -23.77 4.93 5.71
C SER A 92 -24.63 3.68 5.84
N GLY A 93 -25.51 3.66 6.85
CA GLY A 93 -26.45 2.55 7.07
C GLY A 93 -25.96 1.54 8.09
N SER A 94 -26.59 1.55 9.27
CA SER A 94 -26.40 0.61 10.37
C SER A 94 -26.61 -0.86 9.97
N SER A 95 -25.58 -1.68 10.11
CA SER A 95 -25.61 -2.97 10.81
C SER A 95 -24.19 -3.52 10.89
N LEU A 96 -23.58 -3.43 12.06
CA LEU A 96 -22.42 -4.24 12.40
C LEU A 96 -22.91 -5.69 12.42
N ILE A 97 -22.49 -6.49 11.45
CA ILE A 97 -22.71 -7.93 11.50
C ILE A 97 -21.79 -8.45 12.61
N HIS A 98 -22.33 -8.70 13.80
CA HIS A 98 -21.70 -9.60 14.76
C HIS A 98 -21.89 -11.02 14.22
N GLY A 99 -20.80 -11.61 13.73
CA GLY A 99 -20.72 -13.05 13.50
C GLY A 99 -20.39 -13.74 14.82
N GLU A 100 -21.11 -14.82 15.10
CA GLU A 100 -20.97 -15.74 16.24
C GLU A 100 -19.57 -16.36 16.35
#